data_AF-A0A1V6HNU2-F1
#
_entry.id   AF-A0A1V6HNU2-F1
#
_cell.length_a   1.000
_cell.length_b   1.000
_cell.length_c   1.000
_cell.angle_alpha   90.00
_cell.angle_beta   90.00
_cell.angle_gamma   90.00
#
_symmetry.space_group_name_H-M   'P 1'
#
loop_
_entity.id
_entity.type
_entity.pdbx_description
1 polymer ?
#
loop_
_entity_poly.entity_id
_entity_poly.type
_entity_poly.pdbx_seq_one_letter_code
_entity_poly.pdbx_strand_id
1 'polypeptide(L)'
;MSVQELSALHSRYVDLSGRFKAAWTYHQFLQGLQNLSVDLDLGKTRIDFQVVYGALKDVSQNLTAGTAEKSGMQLEFVARQLALQIEQLVAVDARITPSLLRQFFERVKNQDDKVLAQMVRFFLYTTRDGRWSHDRIDKVDYLVTKLAEEPQTPSGPVAQRDRAMLRDLYAGFWALALPPGETADPEEIVRRRQEVVALRTEVAAAGSLEELHQRGLVRRHRDLKHQLGPLFFEPELLLAVVDANLTLKAAVQRSYRLEEEQLASDYQQIFEMEGRVASDPALDQELAELRTTVDQFERRQRQDDVKLDELMAIRRQVRNLLPRLTGQGQSPDPLAAGTGPTAGDTPAADGDATAATASLAARDELLGPYFARIIEALEGAGEALPPKSVTVLPEVFPLRLEAREVVAYRRLAGNGPMDSEVERFLLEAAALRSKINEEAEAIMGLLDESAVTRDAPVFGRARQTTRLADSFVQRFQHFMDLAIQDGSFGEAQALQLLRMRLIRDYSGLWLLVNRPTS
;
A
#
# COMPACT_ATOMS: atom_id res chain seq x y z
N MET A 1 13.12 -48.02 35.77
CA MET A 1 12.27 -47.08 35.02
C MET A 1 11.65 -47.81 33.84
N SER A 2 10.34 -47.75 33.67
CA SER A 2 9.62 -48.45 32.60
C SER A 2 9.77 -47.73 31.25
N VAL A 3 9.59 -48.45 30.14
CA VAL A 3 9.57 -47.86 28.78
C VAL A 3 8.49 -46.77 28.66
N GLN A 4 7.38 -46.94 29.39
CA GLN A 4 6.28 -45.98 29.43
C GLN A 4 6.68 -44.66 30.12
N GLU A 5 7.43 -44.72 31.23
CA GLU A 5 7.95 -43.53 31.93
C GLU A 5 8.94 -42.73 31.06
N LEU A 6 9.82 -43.43 30.33
CA LEU A 6 10.76 -42.78 29.42
C LEU A 6 10.04 -42.13 28.22
N SER A 7 9.01 -42.78 27.67
CA SER A 7 8.16 -42.22 26.62
C SER A 7 7.40 -40.97 27.10
N ALA A 8 6.91 -40.98 28.34
CA ALA A 8 6.24 -39.83 28.94
C ALA A 8 7.20 -38.63 29.10
N LEU A 9 8.44 -38.88 29.52
CA LEU A 9 9.48 -37.85 29.60
C LEU A 9 9.85 -37.30 28.21
N HIS A 10 9.91 -38.15 27.19
CA HIS A 10 10.17 -37.70 25.82
C HIS A 10 9.04 -36.79 25.31
N SER A 11 7.78 -37.19 25.52
CA SER A 11 6.62 -36.36 25.17
C SER A 11 6.65 -35.00 25.89
N ARG A 12 7.02 -35.00 27.19
CA ARG A 12 7.15 -33.78 27.98
C ARG A 12 8.27 -32.87 27.48
N TYR A 13 9.41 -33.45 27.09
CA TYR A 13 10.51 -32.71 26.47
C TYR A 13 10.07 -32.05 25.16
N VAL A 14 9.36 -32.78 24.29
CA VAL A 14 8.87 -32.26 23.01
C VAL A 14 7.90 -31.08 23.21
N ASP A 15 6.94 -31.21 24.13
CA ASP A 15 6.00 -30.13 24.48
C ASP A 15 6.75 -28.89 25.01
N LEU A 16 7.64 -29.06 25.99
CA LEU A 16 8.40 -27.94 26.57
C LEU A 16 9.34 -27.28 25.56
N SER A 17 9.96 -28.05 24.66
CA SER A 17 10.77 -27.52 23.56
C SER A 17 9.92 -26.72 22.57
N GLY A 18 8.71 -27.20 22.26
CA GLY A 18 7.74 -26.50 21.42
C GLY A 18 7.31 -25.16 22.02
N ARG A 19 6.95 -25.15 23.30
CA ARG A 19 6.59 -23.93 24.05
C ARG A 19 7.75 -22.94 24.13
N PHE A 20 8.97 -23.44 24.38
CA PHE A 20 10.17 -22.61 24.41
C PHE A 20 10.43 -21.91 23.07
N LYS A 21 10.35 -22.65 21.95
CA LYS A 21 10.55 -22.07 20.60
C LYS A 21 9.52 -20.98 20.32
N ALA A 22 8.24 -21.24 20.61
CA ALA A 22 7.18 -20.26 20.41
C ALA A 22 7.38 -18.99 21.27
N ALA A 23 7.69 -19.17 22.57
CA ALA A 23 7.95 -18.06 23.49
C ALA A 23 9.19 -17.25 23.09
N TRP A 24 10.27 -17.92 22.68
CA TRP A 24 11.49 -17.28 22.20
C TRP A 24 11.23 -16.46 20.94
N THR A 25 10.54 -17.02 19.95
CA THR A 25 10.18 -16.28 18.73
C THR A 25 9.32 -15.07 19.08
N TYR A 26 8.37 -15.20 20.02
CA TYR A 26 7.52 -14.07 20.43
C TYR A 26 8.33 -12.97 21.12
N HIS A 27 9.27 -13.35 21.97
CA HIS A 27 10.20 -12.39 22.57
C HIS A 27 11.03 -11.64 21.52
N GLN A 28 11.53 -12.33 20.49
CA GLN A 28 12.25 -11.69 19.38
C GLN A 28 11.36 -10.73 18.58
N PHE A 29 10.09 -11.08 18.37
CA PHE A 29 9.11 -10.17 17.77
C PHE A 29 8.95 -8.89 18.61
N LEU A 30 8.80 -9.00 19.93
CA LEU A 30 8.69 -7.84 20.83
C LEU A 30 9.92 -6.92 20.75
N GLN A 31 11.12 -7.50 20.71
CA GLN A 31 12.36 -6.74 20.56
C GLN A 31 12.40 -6.00 19.21
N GLY A 32 11.98 -6.67 18.13
CA GLY A 32 11.87 -6.04 16.80
C GLY A 32 10.85 -4.90 16.79
N LEU A 33 9.72 -5.08 17.47
CA LEU A 33 8.66 -4.08 17.55
C LEU A 33 9.10 -2.82 18.31
N GLN A 34 9.80 -2.99 19.45
CA GLN A 34 10.41 -1.86 20.19
C GLN A 34 11.39 -1.07 19.33
N ASN A 35 12.18 -1.75 18.49
CA ASN A 35 13.16 -1.07 17.63
C ASN A 35 12.51 -0.27 16.49
N LEU A 36 11.32 -0.66 16.03
CA LEU A 36 10.60 0.00 14.92
C LEU A 36 9.69 1.15 15.37
N SER A 37 9.35 1.20 16.66
CA SER A 37 8.39 2.16 17.22
C SER A 37 9.02 2.93 18.38
N VAL A 38 9.50 4.14 18.09
CA VAL A 38 10.20 5.02 19.06
C VAL A 38 9.35 5.36 20.29
N ASP A 39 8.03 5.42 20.13
CA ASP A 39 7.08 5.79 21.20
C ASP A 39 6.54 4.58 22.01
N LEU A 40 6.88 3.35 21.61
CA LEU A 40 6.40 2.12 22.28
C LEU A 40 7.37 1.66 23.36
N ASP A 41 7.18 2.18 24.58
CA ASP A 41 7.84 1.63 25.76
C ASP A 41 7.11 0.37 26.26
N LEU A 42 7.47 -0.77 25.67
CA LEU A 42 6.99 -2.08 26.14
C LEU A 42 7.71 -2.55 27.44
N GLY A 43 8.57 -1.69 28.02
CA GLY A 43 9.43 -2.01 29.16
C GLY A 43 10.62 -2.89 28.76
N LYS A 44 11.78 -2.68 29.38
CA LYS A 44 12.93 -3.59 29.24
C LYS A 44 12.65 -4.88 30.01
N THR A 45 11.77 -5.75 29.51
CA THR A 45 11.60 -7.09 30.07
C THR A 45 12.87 -7.88 29.75
N ARG A 46 13.84 -7.89 30.67
CA ARG A 46 15.03 -8.74 30.59
C ARG A 46 14.63 -10.19 30.86
N ILE A 47 14.02 -10.82 29.86
CA ILE A 47 13.68 -12.24 29.92
C ILE A 47 14.91 -13.04 29.50
N ASP A 48 15.48 -13.82 30.42
CA ASP A 48 16.65 -14.65 30.13
C ASP A 48 16.26 -16.07 29.70
N PHE A 49 16.18 -16.28 28.39
CA PHE A 49 15.93 -17.60 27.81
C PHE A 49 17.16 -18.51 27.77
N GLN A 50 18.38 -18.03 28.06
CA GLN A 50 19.62 -18.83 27.97
C GLN A 50 19.62 -19.97 28.97
N VAL A 51 19.16 -19.71 30.20
CA VAL A 51 19.06 -20.71 31.27
C VAL A 51 18.12 -21.86 30.86
N VAL A 52 16.97 -21.52 30.28
CA VAL A 52 15.97 -22.51 29.82
C VAL A 52 16.49 -23.30 28.62
N TYR A 53 17.15 -22.62 27.67
CA TYR A 53 17.76 -23.24 26.50
C TYR A 53 18.85 -24.25 26.89
N GLY A 54 19.76 -23.86 27.79
CA GLY A 54 20.84 -24.72 28.28
C GLY A 54 20.29 -25.99 28.91
N ALA A 55 19.30 -25.86 29.80
CA ALA A 55 18.67 -27.01 30.44
C ALA A 55 17.96 -27.94 29.43
N LEU A 56 17.24 -27.39 28.44
CA LEU A 56 16.63 -28.20 27.36
C LEU A 56 17.67 -28.92 26.51
N LYS A 57 18.78 -28.25 26.19
CA LYS A 57 19.88 -28.84 25.44
C LYS A 57 20.52 -30.01 26.21
N ASP A 58 20.77 -29.83 27.50
CA ASP A 58 21.31 -30.89 28.35
C ASP A 58 20.39 -32.10 28.43
N VAL A 59 19.07 -31.88 28.55
CA VAL A 59 18.09 -32.97 28.54
C VAL A 59 18.11 -33.69 27.19
N SER A 60 18.17 -32.96 26.07
CA SER A 60 18.16 -33.57 24.73
C SER A 60 19.34 -34.52 24.48
N GLN A 61 20.52 -34.21 25.05
CA GLN A 61 21.74 -34.99 24.89
C GLN A 61 21.80 -36.18 25.86
N ASN A 62 21.09 -36.09 26.98
CA ASN A 62 21.18 -37.03 28.09
C ASN A 62 19.86 -37.75 28.38
N LEU A 63 18.87 -37.77 27.48
CA LEU A 63 17.59 -38.45 27.74
C LEU A 63 17.73 -39.96 27.52
N THR A 64 18.18 -40.67 28.56
CA THR A 64 18.34 -42.14 28.55
C THR A 64 17.79 -42.76 29.83
N ALA A 65 17.59 -44.08 29.85
CA ALA A 65 17.04 -44.78 31.02
C ALA A 65 17.86 -44.58 32.31
N GLY A 66 19.18 -44.37 32.21
CA GLY A 66 20.07 -44.19 33.36
C GLY A 66 20.09 -42.76 33.94
N THR A 67 19.58 -41.79 33.20
CA THR A 67 19.63 -40.35 33.54
C THR A 67 18.24 -39.73 33.70
N ALA A 68 17.20 -40.52 33.51
CA ALA A 68 15.85 -40.00 33.33
C ALA A 68 15.23 -39.35 34.60
N GLU A 69 15.68 -39.71 35.81
CA GLU A 69 15.29 -38.98 37.03
C GLU A 69 15.85 -37.54 37.02
N LYS A 70 17.15 -37.39 36.69
CA LYS A 70 17.80 -36.09 36.51
C LYS A 70 17.14 -35.30 35.38
N SER A 71 16.84 -35.94 34.25
CA SER A 71 16.12 -35.30 33.15
C SER A 71 14.72 -34.85 33.57
N GLY A 72 14.01 -35.64 34.39
CA GLY A 72 12.71 -35.27 34.95
C GLY A 72 12.77 -34.00 35.79
N MET A 73 13.73 -33.92 36.72
CA MET A 73 13.95 -32.71 37.54
C MET A 73 14.32 -31.49 36.69
N GLN A 74 15.16 -31.66 35.66
CA GLN A 74 15.50 -30.58 34.73
C GLN A 74 14.29 -30.11 33.93
N LEU A 75 13.44 -31.02 33.45
CA LEU A 75 12.19 -30.67 32.75
C LEU A 75 11.19 -29.94 33.67
N GLU A 76 11.14 -30.28 34.96
CA GLU A 76 10.34 -29.54 35.95
C GLU A 76 10.87 -28.13 36.20
N PHE A 77 12.19 -27.98 36.28
CA PHE A 77 12.82 -26.67 36.36
C PHE A 77 12.49 -25.83 35.12
N VAL A 78 12.67 -26.39 33.92
CA VAL A 78 12.33 -25.76 32.64
C VAL A 78 10.86 -25.35 32.61
N ALA A 79 9.94 -26.25 32.99
CA ALA A 79 8.51 -25.97 32.99
C ALA A 79 8.14 -24.76 33.86
N ARG A 80 8.71 -24.68 35.07
CA ARG A 80 8.47 -23.56 36.00
C ARG A 80 9.04 -22.24 35.46
N GLN A 81 10.28 -22.25 35.00
CA GLN A 81 10.92 -21.04 34.46
C GLN A 81 10.20 -20.54 33.21
N LEU A 82 9.91 -21.45 32.27
CA LEU A 82 9.22 -21.11 31.03
C LEU A 82 7.80 -20.57 31.29
N ALA A 83 7.08 -21.11 32.28
CA ALA A 83 5.77 -20.58 32.66
C ALA A 83 5.83 -19.12 33.14
N LEU A 84 6.82 -18.77 33.96
CA LEU A 84 7.05 -17.39 34.42
C LEU A 84 7.38 -16.45 33.25
N GLN A 85 8.24 -16.89 32.33
CA GLN A 85 8.62 -16.11 31.15
C GLN A 85 7.44 -15.89 30.21
N ILE A 86 6.64 -16.93 29.98
CA ILE A 86 5.43 -16.83 29.16
C ILE A 86 4.42 -15.87 29.79
N GLU A 87 4.24 -15.90 31.11
CA GLU A 87 3.35 -14.98 31.82
C GLU A 87 3.76 -13.51 31.60
N GLN A 88 5.06 -13.21 31.68
CA GLN A 88 5.59 -11.88 31.37
C GLN A 88 5.32 -11.48 29.92
N LEU A 89 5.52 -12.39 28.96
CA LEU A 89 5.24 -12.13 27.55
C LEU A 89 3.74 -11.86 27.30
N VAL A 90 2.86 -12.61 27.96
CA VAL A 90 1.40 -12.42 27.86
C VAL A 90 0.98 -11.07 28.43
N ALA A 91 1.58 -10.63 29.54
CA ALA A 91 1.32 -9.32 30.11
C ALA A 91 1.71 -8.16 29.16
N VAL A 92 2.80 -8.34 28.40
CA VAL A 92 3.22 -7.36 27.37
C VAL A 92 2.31 -7.43 26.14
N ASP A 93 1.94 -8.63 25.67
CA ASP A 93 1.02 -8.84 24.53
C ASP A 93 -0.33 -8.13 24.71
N ALA A 94 -0.85 -8.04 25.94
CA ALA A 94 -2.09 -7.32 26.23
C ALA A 94 -2.07 -5.83 25.82
N ARG A 95 -0.88 -5.24 25.64
CA ARG A 95 -0.70 -3.84 25.19
C ARG A 95 -0.55 -3.72 23.67
N ILE A 96 -0.38 -4.83 22.97
CA ILE A 96 -0.15 -4.86 21.52
C ILE A 96 -1.49 -5.04 20.85
N THR A 97 -1.86 -4.11 19.97
CA THR A 97 -3.09 -4.22 19.19
C THR A 97 -2.87 -5.06 17.93
N PRO A 98 -3.93 -5.57 17.27
CA PRO A 98 -3.78 -6.33 16.03
C PRO A 98 -3.25 -5.43 14.91
N SER A 99 -3.58 -4.15 14.91
CA SER A 99 -3.05 -3.16 13.96
C SER A 99 -1.53 -2.99 14.08
N LEU A 100 -1.01 -2.92 15.30
CA LEU A 100 0.43 -2.78 15.53
C LEU A 100 1.20 -4.02 15.06
N LEU A 101 0.64 -5.22 15.30
CA LEU A 101 1.19 -6.46 14.77
C LEU A 101 1.21 -6.46 13.23
N ARG A 102 0.12 -6.02 12.59
CA ARG A 102 0.03 -5.93 11.12
C ARG A 102 1.10 -5.01 10.55
N GLN A 103 1.23 -3.80 11.09
CA GLN A 103 2.22 -2.81 10.65
C GLN A 103 3.66 -3.33 10.76
N PHE A 104 3.98 -4.07 11.83
CA PHE A 104 5.29 -4.70 11.98
C PHE A 104 5.57 -5.67 10.82
N PHE A 105 4.67 -6.62 10.58
CA PHE A 105 4.89 -7.63 9.55
C PHE A 105 4.81 -7.07 8.13
N GLU A 106 4.08 -5.99 7.89
CA GLU A 106 4.09 -5.29 6.60
C GLU A 106 5.43 -4.61 6.28
N ARG A 107 6.13 -4.10 7.30
CA ARG A 107 7.46 -3.47 7.12
C ARG A 107 8.59 -4.47 6.92
N VAL A 108 8.48 -5.66 7.50
CA VAL A 108 9.52 -6.71 7.39
C VAL A 108 9.35 -7.47 6.07
N LYS A 109 10.19 -7.14 5.07
CA LYS A 109 10.24 -7.87 3.79
C LYS A 109 10.91 -9.24 3.97
N ASN A 110 10.38 -10.28 3.32
CA ASN A 110 10.82 -11.68 3.37
C ASN A 110 10.62 -12.35 4.75
N GLN A 111 9.39 -12.80 4.99
CA GLN A 111 9.00 -13.47 6.24
C GLN A 111 9.32 -14.97 6.17
N ASP A 112 9.90 -15.53 7.23
CA ASP A 112 10.06 -16.97 7.38
C ASP A 112 8.75 -17.58 7.90
N ASP A 113 8.19 -18.53 7.15
CA ASP A 113 6.97 -19.27 7.50
C ASP A 113 7.07 -19.93 8.88
N LYS A 114 8.27 -20.35 9.27
CA LYS A 114 8.52 -20.92 10.59
C LYS A 114 8.26 -19.89 11.68
N VAL A 115 8.64 -18.63 11.46
CA VAL A 115 8.39 -17.54 12.43
C VAL A 115 6.89 -17.31 12.60
N LEU A 116 6.14 -17.16 11.51
CA LEU A 116 4.68 -17.01 11.55
C LEU A 116 4.01 -18.20 12.24
N ALA A 117 4.43 -19.43 11.92
CA ALA A 117 3.89 -20.63 12.56
C ALA A 117 4.24 -20.72 14.06
N GLN A 118 5.42 -20.24 14.49
CA GLN A 118 5.75 -20.14 15.92
C GLN A 118 4.95 -19.03 16.63
N MET A 119 4.63 -17.93 15.95
CA MET A 119 3.73 -16.90 16.48
C MET A 119 2.34 -17.45 16.76
N VAL A 120 1.76 -18.19 15.81
CA VAL A 120 0.45 -18.84 16.00
C VAL A 120 0.51 -19.81 17.17
N ARG A 121 1.56 -20.64 17.25
CA ARG A 121 1.76 -21.56 18.39
C ARG A 121 1.86 -20.84 19.73
N PHE A 122 2.49 -19.67 19.80
CA PHE A 122 2.55 -18.90 21.03
C PHE A 122 1.15 -18.52 21.55
N PHE A 123 0.27 -18.04 20.67
CA PHE A 123 -1.11 -17.72 21.05
C PHE A 123 -1.91 -18.97 21.46
N LEU A 124 -1.69 -20.10 20.78
CA LEU A 124 -2.29 -21.39 21.14
C LEU A 124 -1.84 -21.84 22.55
N TYR A 125 -0.53 -21.85 22.84
CA TYR A 125 -0.01 -22.28 24.15
C TYR A 125 -0.39 -21.37 25.32
N THR A 126 -0.72 -20.11 25.05
CA THR A 126 -1.04 -19.11 26.08
C THR A 126 -2.54 -18.93 26.31
N THR A 127 -3.38 -19.68 25.59
CA THR A 127 -4.83 -19.64 25.77
C THR A 127 -5.23 -20.74 26.76
N ARG A 128 -5.44 -20.37 28.03
CA ARG A 128 -5.58 -21.31 29.16
C ARG A 128 -7.00 -21.84 29.40
N ASP A 129 -8.03 -21.11 28.97
CA ASP A 129 -9.44 -21.41 29.33
C ASP A 129 -10.33 -21.73 28.12
N GLY A 130 -9.75 -22.00 26.94
CA GLY A 130 -10.48 -22.18 25.68
C GLY A 130 -11.20 -20.92 25.16
N ARG A 131 -11.17 -19.82 25.91
CA ARG A 131 -11.77 -18.53 25.55
C ARG A 131 -10.78 -17.68 24.78
N TRP A 132 -11.12 -17.45 23.52
CA TRP A 132 -10.38 -16.56 22.65
C TRP A 132 -10.99 -15.15 22.70
N SER A 133 -10.18 -14.16 23.04
CA SER A 133 -10.60 -12.77 22.88
C SER A 133 -10.64 -12.39 21.40
N HIS A 134 -11.50 -11.43 21.04
CA HIS A 134 -11.58 -10.94 19.66
C HIS A 134 -10.23 -10.41 19.16
N ASP A 135 -9.47 -9.74 20.05
CA ASP A 135 -8.12 -9.24 19.77
C ASP A 135 -7.15 -10.37 19.37
N ARG A 136 -7.15 -11.48 20.13
CA ARG A 136 -6.29 -12.63 19.84
C ARG A 136 -6.69 -13.33 18.55
N ILE A 137 -7.99 -13.51 18.31
CA ILE A 137 -8.46 -14.06 17.03
C ILE A 137 -7.99 -13.17 15.89
N ASP A 138 -8.11 -11.84 15.98
CA ASP A 138 -7.69 -10.93 14.91
C ASP A 138 -6.17 -10.96 14.65
N LYS A 139 -5.35 -11.13 15.70
CA LYS A 139 -3.89 -11.31 15.57
C LYS A 139 -3.56 -12.64 14.88
N VAL A 140 -4.16 -13.73 15.33
CA VAL A 140 -3.93 -15.06 14.77
C VAL A 140 -4.45 -15.17 13.36
N ASP A 141 -5.65 -14.65 13.09
CA ASP A 141 -6.27 -14.57 11.76
C ASP A 141 -5.35 -13.88 10.75
N TYR A 142 -4.72 -12.77 11.15
CA TYR A 142 -3.71 -12.13 10.31
C TYR A 142 -2.51 -13.05 10.05
N LEU A 143 -1.95 -13.68 11.10
CA LEU A 143 -0.76 -14.54 10.99
C LEU A 143 -1.02 -15.78 10.10
N VAL A 144 -2.16 -16.46 10.27
CA VAL A 144 -2.53 -17.64 9.47
C VAL A 144 -2.86 -17.26 8.03
N THR A 145 -3.46 -16.08 7.81
CA THR A 145 -3.68 -15.55 6.46
C THR A 145 -2.35 -15.26 5.79
N LYS A 146 -1.42 -14.58 6.47
CA LYS A 146 -0.07 -14.31 5.96
C LYS A 146 0.72 -15.58 5.66
N LEU A 147 0.59 -16.60 6.50
CA LEU A 147 1.22 -17.90 6.31
C LEU A 147 0.69 -18.64 5.08
N ALA A 148 -0.53 -18.35 4.64
CA ALA A 148 -1.13 -18.94 3.45
C ALA A 148 -0.95 -18.10 2.18
N GLU A 149 -0.57 -16.83 2.30
CA GLU A 149 -0.24 -15.97 1.15
C GLU A 149 1.03 -16.50 0.46
N GLU A 150 0.97 -16.69 -0.86
CA GLU A 150 2.19 -16.88 -1.66
C GLU A 150 3.00 -15.58 -1.72
N PRO A 151 4.34 -15.66 -1.68
CA PRO A 151 5.19 -14.48 -1.85
C PRO A 151 4.90 -13.83 -3.22
N GLN A 152 4.56 -12.54 -3.17
CA GLN A 152 4.05 -11.80 -4.33
C GLN A 152 5.01 -11.87 -5.52
N THR A 153 4.56 -12.50 -6.61
CA THR A 153 5.02 -12.13 -7.95
C THR A 153 4.44 -10.75 -8.32
N PRO A 154 5.22 -9.81 -8.88
CA PRO A 154 4.80 -8.42 -9.12
C PRO A 154 3.56 -8.21 -10.00
N SER A 155 2.97 -9.26 -10.57
CA SER A 155 1.86 -9.18 -11.54
C SER A 155 0.73 -10.20 -11.30
N GLY A 156 0.75 -10.96 -10.19
CA GLY A 156 -0.22 -12.04 -9.94
C GLY A 156 -1.27 -11.70 -8.87
N PRO A 157 -2.51 -12.26 -8.95
CA PRO A 157 -3.44 -12.24 -7.82
C PRO A 157 -2.81 -12.93 -6.60
N VAL A 158 -3.26 -12.57 -5.39
CA VAL A 158 -2.82 -13.23 -4.15
C VAL A 158 -3.22 -14.70 -4.23
N ALA A 159 -2.26 -15.57 -4.50
CA ALA A 159 -2.46 -17.01 -4.59
C ALA A 159 -2.30 -17.63 -3.20
N GLN A 160 -3.10 -18.65 -2.93
CA GLN A 160 -2.98 -19.48 -1.74
C GLN A 160 -1.89 -20.52 -1.98
N ARG A 161 -1.03 -20.71 -0.99
CA ARG A 161 -0.03 -21.80 -0.98
C ARG A 161 -0.67 -23.18 -1.09
N ASP A 162 0.16 -24.19 -1.35
CA ASP A 162 -0.26 -25.59 -1.41
C ASP A 162 -1.17 -25.98 -0.24
N ARG A 163 -2.41 -26.35 -0.59
CA ARG A 163 -3.48 -26.70 0.33
C ARG A 163 -3.11 -27.91 1.18
N ALA A 164 -2.35 -28.87 0.65
CA ALA A 164 -1.94 -30.07 1.40
C ALA A 164 -0.98 -29.70 2.54
N MET A 165 0.04 -28.89 2.25
CA MET A 165 0.97 -28.38 3.25
C MET A 165 0.25 -27.57 4.35
N LEU A 166 -0.67 -26.67 3.97
CA LEU A 166 -1.42 -25.87 4.92
C LEU A 166 -2.31 -26.73 5.82
N ARG A 167 -2.94 -27.77 5.27
CA ARG A 167 -3.76 -28.70 6.03
C ARG A 167 -2.97 -29.42 7.11
N ASP A 168 -1.78 -29.92 6.79
CA ASP A 168 -0.91 -30.60 7.78
C ASP A 168 -0.47 -29.64 8.88
N LEU A 169 -0.14 -28.40 8.51
CA LEU A 169 0.23 -27.35 9.47
C LEU A 169 -0.94 -27.00 10.41
N TYR A 170 -2.13 -26.84 9.86
CA TYR A 170 -3.34 -26.53 10.61
C TYR A 170 -3.81 -27.70 11.47
N ALA A 171 -3.60 -28.95 11.05
CA ALA A 171 -3.81 -30.12 11.92
C ALA A 171 -2.94 -30.04 13.18
N GLY A 172 -1.70 -29.56 13.05
CA GLY A 172 -0.82 -29.28 14.18
C GLY A 172 -1.33 -28.16 15.09
N PHE A 173 -1.96 -27.12 14.54
CA PHE A 173 -2.59 -26.05 15.34
C PHE A 173 -3.85 -26.54 16.05
N TRP A 174 -4.67 -27.33 15.36
CA TRP A 174 -5.89 -27.90 15.91
C TRP A 174 -5.61 -28.80 17.12
N ALA A 175 -4.58 -29.64 17.03
CA ALA A 175 -4.15 -30.50 18.12
C ALA A 175 -3.71 -29.72 19.38
N LEU A 176 -3.30 -28.47 19.23
CA LEU A 176 -2.96 -27.57 20.35
C LEU A 176 -4.14 -26.74 20.84
N ALA A 177 -5.09 -26.43 19.95
CA ALA A 177 -6.25 -25.61 20.26
C ALA A 177 -7.36 -26.38 20.99
N LEU A 178 -7.49 -27.68 20.70
CA LEU A 178 -8.51 -28.53 21.27
C LEU A 178 -8.14 -28.94 22.70
N PRO A 179 -9.02 -28.72 23.70
CA PRO A 179 -8.80 -29.22 25.04
C PRO A 179 -8.67 -30.76 25.04
N PRO A 180 -7.79 -31.34 25.88
CA PRO A 180 -7.63 -32.79 25.95
C PRO A 180 -8.96 -33.49 26.30
N GLY A 181 -9.38 -34.42 25.43
CA GLY A 181 -10.60 -35.22 25.64
C GLY A 181 -11.89 -34.58 25.13
N GLU A 182 -11.84 -33.37 24.59
CA GLU A 182 -12.96 -32.79 23.84
C GLU A 182 -12.92 -33.25 22.39
N THR A 183 -14.09 -33.41 21.78
CA THR A 183 -14.24 -33.66 20.34
C THR A 183 -15.25 -32.66 19.80
N ALA A 184 -14.89 -31.96 18.74
CA ALA A 184 -15.82 -31.09 18.04
C ALA A 184 -16.90 -31.91 17.33
N ASP A 185 -18.13 -31.40 17.34
CA ASP A 185 -19.26 -31.99 16.61
C ASP A 185 -19.02 -31.87 15.09
N PRO A 186 -18.96 -32.99 14.33
CA PRO A 186 -18.80 -32.96 12.89
C PRO A 186 -19.89 -32.18 12.16
N GLU A 187 -21.14 -32.20 12.63
CA GLU A 187 -22.24 -31.49 11.99
C GLU A 187 -22.07 -29.97 12.15
N GLU A 188 -21.64 -29.52 13.33
CA GLU A 188 -21.32 -28.12 13.59
C GLU A 188 -20.18 -27.63 12.69
N ILE A 189 -19.10 -28.41 12.52
CA ILE A 189 -17.98 -28.07 11.62
C ILE A 189 -18.49 -27.88 10.18
N VAL A 190 -19.31 -28.82 9.68
CA VAL A 190 -19.86 -28.73 8.32
C VAL A 190 -20.74 -27.48 8.18
N ARG A 191 -21.62 -27.21 9.16
CA ARG A 191 -22.48 -26.02 9.15
C ARG A 191 -21.66 -24.73 9.11
N ARG A 192 -20.68 -24.58 10.02
CA ARG A 192 -19.81 -23.40 10.07
C ARG A 192 -18.99 -23.21 8.80
N ARG A 193 -18.50 -24.30 8.22
CA ARG A 193 -17.79 -24.25 6.95
C ARG A 193 -18.69 -23.77 5.81
N GLN A 194 -19.94 -24.23 5.76
CA GLN A 194 -20.91 -23.75 4.76
C GLN A 194 -21.22 -22.26 4.94
N GLU A 195 -21.36 -21.77 6.17
CA GLU A 195 -21.54 -20.33 6.47
C GLU A 195 -20.37 -19.49 5.91
N VAL A 196 -19.12 -19.93 6.14
CA VAL A 196 -17.91 -19.24 5.64
C VAL A 196 -17.85 -19.26 4.10
N VAL A 197 -18.15 -20.41 3.48
CA VAL A 197 -18.12 -20.55 2.01
C VAL A 197 -19.23 -19.73 1.34
N ALA A 198 -20.42 -19.68 1.94
CA ALA A 198 -21.52 -18.84 1.46
C ALA A 198 -21.11 -17.36 1.49
N LEU A 199 -20.55 -16.90 2.60
CA LEU A 199 -20.09 -15.51 2.73
C LEU A 199 -18.96 -15.19 1.74
N ARG A 200 -18.00 -16.10 1.53
CA ARG A 200 -16.96 -15.96 0.51
C ARG A 200 -17.57 -15.78 -0.88
N THR A 201 -18.63 -16.54 -1.19
CA THR A 201 -19.32 -16.45 -2.48
C THR A 201 -20.04 -15.11 -2.63
N GLU A 202 -20.69 -14.60 -1.57
CA GLU A 202 -21.26 -13.25 -1.55
C GLU A 202 -20.20 -12.16 -1.78
N VAL A 203 -19.02 -12.30 -1.17
CA VAL A 203 -17.88 -11.38 -1.34
C VAL A 203 -17.33 -11.42 -2.76
N ALA A 204 -17.17 -12.61 -3.35
CA ALA A 204 -16.69 -12.76 -4.72
C ALA A 204 -17.67 -12.19 -5.76
N ALA A 205 -18.98 -12.22 -5.45
CA ALA A 205 -20.02 -11.66 -6.28
C ALA A 205 -20.18 -10.14 -6.15
N ALA A 206 -19.63 -9.52 -5.09
CA ALA A 206 -19.71 -8.08 -4.90
C ALA A 206 -18.81 -7.36 -5.91
N GLY A 207 -19.41 -6.52 -6.75
CA GLY A 207 -18.73 -5.82 -7.85
C GLY A 207 -18.18 -4.45 -7.47
N SER A 208 -18.53 -3.92 -6.30
CA SER A 208 -18.17 -2.56 -5.88
C SER A 208 -17.94 -2.44 -4.37
N LEU A 209 -17.28 -1.35 -3.97
CA LEU A 209 -17.05 -1.02 -2.57
C LEU A 209 -18.35 -0.74 -1.82
N GLU A 210 -19.30 -0.07 -2.48
CA GLU A 210 -20.62 0.27 -1.95
C GLU A 210 -21.44 -0.99 -1.65
N GLU A 211 -21.41 -2.00 -2.53
CA GLU A 211 -22.10 -3.27 -2.32
C GLU A 211 -21.50 -4.07 -1.14
N LEU A 212 -20.17 -4.09 -1.00
CA LEU A 212 -19.48 -4.70 0.13
C LEU A 212 -19.88 -4.04 1.47
N HIS A 213 -19.99 -2.70 1.49
CA HIS A 213 -20.38 -1.93 2.67
C HIS A 213 -21.87 -2.08 3.01
N GLN A 214 -22.77 -1.89 2.03
CA GLN A 214 -24.24 -1.98 2.24
C GLN A 214 -24.67 -3.36 2.74
N ARG A 215 -24.04 -4.44 2.23
CA ARG A 215 -24.29 -5.81 2.70
C ARG A 215 -23.56 -6.15 4.00
N GLY A 216 -22.73 -5.24 4.51
CA GLY A 216 -21.97 -5.42 5.74
C GLY A 216 -21.01 -6.60 5.70
N LEU A 217 -20.50 -6.99 4.52
CA LEU A 217 -19.79 -8.26 4.33
C LEU A 217 -18.50 -8.35 5.14
N VAL A 218 -17.76 -7.24 5.27
CA VAL A 218 -16.54 -7.16 6.09
C VAL A 218 -16.85 -7.43 7.57
N ARG A 219 -17.90 -6.78 8.09
CA ARG A 219 -18.32 -6.93 9.49
C ARG A 219 -18.87 -8.32 9.75
N ARG A 220 -19.77 -8.82 8.89
CA ARG A 220 -20.31 -10.19 8.97
C ARG A 220 -19.20 -11.24 8.97
N HIS A 221 -18.18 -11.07 8.14
CA HIS A 221 -17.03 -11.99 8.09
C HIS A 221 -16.22 -11.96 9.39
N ARG A 222 -15.97 -10.76 9.92
CA ARG A 222 -15.27 -10.59 11.20
C ARG A 222 -16.05 -11.22 12.36
N ASP A 223 -17.34 -10.92 12.45
CA ASP A 223 -18.23 -11.44 13.50
C ASP A 223 -18.33 -12.97 13.42
N LEU A 224 -18.43 -13.54 12.21
CA LEU A 224 -18.44 -14.99 12.01
C LEU A 224 -17.16 -15.63 12.56
N LYS A 225 -15.98 -15.08 12.25
CA LYS A 225 -14.69 -15.59 12.75
C LYS A 225 -14.62 -15.57 14.28
N HIS A 226 -15.10 -14.51 14.91
CA HIS A 226 -15.14 -14.42 16.38
C HIS A 226 -16.09 -15.44 17.01
N GLN A 227 -17.18 -15.80 16.31
CA GLN A 227 -18.15 -16.79 16.77
C GLN A 227 -17.68 -18.25 16.62
N LEU A 228 -16.65 -18.52 15.81
CA LEU A 228 -16.12 -19.88 15.62
C LEU A 228 -15.44 -20.42 16.89
N GLY A 229 -14.94 -19.55 17.77
CA GLY A 229 -14.23 -19.96 18.98
C GLY A 229 -13.07 -20.92 18.67
N PRO A 230 -12.95 -22.06 19.38
CA PRO A 230 -11.93 -23.06 19.09
C PRO A 230 -12.00 -23.64 17.68
N LEU A 231 -13.21 -23.79 17.10
CA LEU A 231 -13.40 -24.36 15.75
C LEU A 231 -12.68 -23.55 14.68
N PHE A 232 -12.34 -22.28 14.93
CA PHE A 232 -11.50 -21.46 14.05
C PHE A 232 -10.22 -22.20 13.60
N PHE A 233 -9.67 -23.07 14.45
CA PHE A 233 -8.44 -23.81 14.17
C PHE A 233 -8.66 -25.19 13.53
N GLU A 234 -9.91 -25.61 13.33
CA GLU A 234 -10.20 -26.87 12.63
C GLU A 234 -9.63 -26.78 11.20
N PRO A 235 -8.86 -27.78 10.72
CA PRO A 235 -8.08 -27.64 9.50
C PRO A 235 -8.88 -27.23 8.25
N GLU A 236 -10.03 -27.86 7.98
CA GLU A 236 -10.81 -27.58 6.78
C GLU A 236 -11.58 -26.26 6.87
N LEU A 237 -12.04 -25.90 8.07
CA LEU A 237 -12.67 -24.61 8.35
C LEU A 237 -11.67 -23.47 8.30
N LEU A 238 -10.47 -23.63 8.86
CA LEU A 238 -9.41 -22.63 8.81
C LEU A 238 -8.96 -22.37 7.36
N LEU A 239 -8.84 -23.42 6.55
CA LEU A 239 -8.63 -23.27 5.10
C LEU A 239 -9.73 -22.44 4.46
N ALA A 240 -11.00 -22.73 4.75
CA ALA A 240 -12.13 -21.95 4.21
C ALA A 240 -12.12 -20.49 4.67
N VAL A 241 -11.75 -20.23 5.93
CA VAL A 241 -11.63 -18.87 6.50
C VAL A 241 -10.51 -18.09 5.81
N VAL A 242 -9.36 -18.71 5.61
CA VAL A 242 -8.23 -18.12 4.88
C VAL A 242 -8.59 -17.84 3.43
N ASP A 243 -9.24 -18.78 2.74
CA ASP A 243 -9.74 -18.57 1.37
C ASP A 243 -10.68 -17.37 1.31
N ALA A 244 -11.57 -17.24 2.29
CA ALA A 244 -12.48 -16.10 2.41
C ALA A 244 -11.74 -14.78 2.70
N ASN A 245 -10.71 -14.79 3.56
CA ASN A 245 -9.87 -13.62 3.83
C ASN A 245 -9.13 -13.14 2.57
N LEU A 246 -8.52 -14.06 1.82
CA LEU A 246 -7.81 -13.74 0.58
C LEU A 246 -8.78 -13.21 -0.50
N THR A 247 -9.95 -13.83 -0.61
CA THR A 247 -11.02 -13.37 -1.52
C THR A 247 -11.48 -11.96 -1.15
N LEU A 248 -11.71 -11.69 0.14
CA LEU A 248 -12.11 -10.38 0.63
C LEU A 248 -11.03 -9.33 0.38
N LYS A 249 -9.76 -9.66 0.64
CA LYS A 249 -8.62 -8.78 0.34
C LYS A 249 -8.56 -8.45 -1.15
N ALA A 250 -8.69 -9.45 -2.02
CA ALA A 250 -8.67 -9.25 -3.46
C ALA A 250 -9.87 -8.42 -3.96
N ALA A 251 -11.07 -8.65 -3.41
CA ALA A 251 -12.27 -7.88 -3.72
C ALA A 251 -12.13 -6.42 -3.29
N VAL A 252 -11.66 -6.17 -2.06
CA VAL A 252 -11.41 -4.80 -1.58
C VAL A 252 -10.35 -4.10 -2.41
N GLN A 253 -9.24 -4.76 -2.74
CA GLN A 253 -8.18 -4.17 -3.59
C GLN A 253 -8.63 -3.90 -5.02
N ARG A 254 -9.51 -4.75 -5.58
CA ARG A 254 -10.09 -4.55 -6.91
C ARG A 254 -11.05 -3.36 -6.89
N SER A 255 -11.98 -3.36 -5.93
CA SER A 255 -12.93 -2.27 -5.75
C SER A 255 -12.20 -0.96 -5.52
N TYR A 256 -11.18 -0.93 -4.65
CA TYR A 256 -10.39 0.28 -4.41
C TYR A 256 -9.76 0.83 -5.69
N ARG A 257 -9.17 -0.03 -6.55
CA ARG A 257 -8.60 0.40 -7.84
C ARG A 257 -9.65 0.99 -8.79
N LEU A 258 -10.80 0.31 -8.91
CA LEU A 258 -11.91 0.81 -9.73
C LEU A 258 -12.48 2.12 -9.18
N GLU A 259 -12.58 2.28 -7.86
CA GLU A 259 -13.03 3.52 -7.23
C GLU A 259 -12.00 4.64 -7.40
N GLU A 260 -10.70 4.36 -7.35
CA GLU A 260 -9.65 5.34 -7.59
C GLU A 260 -9.69 5.87 -9.03
N GLU A 261 -9.88 4.96 -10.01
CA GLU A 261 -10.08 5.33 -11.42
C GLU A 261 -11.36 6.16 -11.62
N GLN A 262 -12.47 5.75 -11.00
CA GLN A 262 -13.75 6.46 -11.10
C GLN A 262 -13.70 7.84 -10.43
N LEU A 263 -13.11 7.94 -9.23
CA LEU A 263 -12.94 9.21 -8.53
C LEU A 263 -12.06 10.16 -9.36
N ALA A 264 -10.97 9.67 -9.95
CA ALA A 264 -10.14 10.48 -10.85
C ALA A 264 -10.93 11.02 -12.06
N SER A 265 -11.79 10.20 -12.65
CA SER A 265 -12.69 10.62 -13.73
C SER A 265 -13.73 11.64 -13.25
N ASP A 266 -14.35 11.41 -12.10
CA ASP A 266 -15.37 12.30 -11.53
C ASP A 266 -14.76 13.67 -11.16
N TYR A 267 -13.53 13.70 -10.63
CA TYR A 267 -12.80 14.95 -10.40
C TYR A 267 -12.51 15.71 -11.69
N GLN A 268 -12.07 15.01 -12.74
CA GLN A 268 -11.83 15.62 -14.04
C GLN A 268 -13.10 16.26 -14.61
N GLN A 269 -14.25 15.58 -14.50
CA GLN A 269 -15.55 16.11 -14.93
C GLN A 269 -16.01 17.30 -14.10
N ILE A 270 -15.83 17.27 -12.78
CA ILE A 270 -16.15 18.41 -11.90
C ILE A 270 -15.31 19.63 -12.29
N PHE A 271 -14.00 19.45 -12.54
CA PHE A 271 -13.11 20.53 -12.94
C PHE A 271 -13.47 21.14 -14.30
N GLU A 272 -13.85 20.30 -15.27
CA GLU A 272 -14.33 20.75 -16.59
C GLU A 272 -15.67 21.51 -16.51
N MET A 273 -16.54 21.14 -15.57
CA MET A 273 -17.82 21.82 -15.35
C MET A 273 -17.69 23.11 -14.53
N GLU A 274 -16.79 23.16 -13.54
CA GLU A 274 -16.46 24.39 -12.80
C GLU A 274 -15.97 25.52 -13.74
N GLY A 275 -15.26 25.17 -14.82
CA GLY A 275 -14.88 26.14 -15.85
C GLY A 275 -16.04 26.67 -16.71
N ARG A 276 -17.24 26.07 -16.61
CA ARG A 276 -18.42 26.37 -17.44
C ARG A 276 -19.61 26.92 -16.65
N VAL A 277 -19.68 26.72 -15.34
CA VAL A 277 -20.82 27.12 -14.50
C VAL A 277 -20.62 28.55 -13.96
N ALA A 278 -21.63 29.40 -14.08
CA ALA A 278 -21.64 30.74 -13.48
C ALA A 278 -21.80 30.64 -11.95
N SER A 279 -20.97 31.39 -11.22
CA SER A 279 -20.76 31.33 -9.76
C SER A 279 -22.03 31.26 -8.92
N ASP A 280 -22.34 30.06 -8.42
CA ASP A 280 -23.27 29.86 -7.31
C ASP A 280 -22.45 29.72 -6.00
N PRO A 281 -22.49 30.73 -5.10
CA PRO A 281 -21.65 30.75 -3.91
C PRO A 281 -21.92 29.60 -2.92
N ALA A 282 -23.12 29.01 -2.95
CA ALA A 282 -23.41 27.83 -2.12
C ALA A 282 -22.75 26.56 -2.67
N LEU A 283 -22.69 26.44 -4.00
CA LEU A 283 -22.04 25.32 -4.69
C LEU A 283 -20.51 25.40 -4.55
N ASP A 284 -19.95 26.61 -4.63
CA ASP A 284 -18.52 26.88 -4.43
C ASP A 284 -18.05 26.48 -3.02
N GLN A 285 -18.90 26.70 -2.00
CA GLN A 285 -18.61 26.30 -0.63
C GLN A 285 -18.63 24.77 -0.47
N GLU A 286 -19.64 24.07 -1.02
CA GLU A 286 -19.70 22.60 -0.98
C GLU A 286 -18.52 21.96 -1.75
N LEU A 287 -18.06 22.57 -2.85
CA LEU A 287 -16.86 22.16 -3.59
C LEU A 287 -15.57 22.38 -2.81
N ALA A 288 -15.45 23.47 -2.06
CA ALA A 288 -14.30 23.72 -1.17
C ALA A 288 -14.23 22.72 0.00
N GLU A 289 -15.39 22.33 0.56
CA GLU A 289 -15.50 21.29 1.58
C GLU A 289 -15.16 19.89 1.03
N LEU A 290 -15.57 19.59 -0.20
CA LEU A 290 -15.14 18.37 -0.89
C LEU A 290 -13.62 18.35 -1.05
N ARG A 291 -13.00 19.43 -1.58
CA ARG A 291 -11.53 19.52 -1.79
C ARG A 291 -10.74 19.29 -0.51
N THR A 292 -11.15 19.89 0.61
CA THR A 292 -10.48 19.70 1.90
C THR A 292 -10.62 18.29 2.45
N THR A 293 -11.76 17.63 2.23
CA THR A 293 -11.97 16.22 2.61
C THR A 293 -11.10 15.28 1.79
N VAL A 294 -10.91 15.59 0.51
CA VAL A 294 -10.07 14.82 -0.43
C VAL A 294 -8.58 14.99 -0.14
N ASP A 295 -8.13 16.21 0.13
CA ASP A 295 -6.74 16.46 0.56
C ASP A 295 -6.38 15.69 1.84
N GLN A 296 -7.32 15.61 2.79
CA GLN A 296 -7.15 14.85 4.02
C GLN A 296 -7.11 13.34 3.76
N PHE A 297 -7.96 12.87 2.85
CA PHE A 297 -7.98 11.49 2.41
C PHE A 297 -6.66 11.07 1.74
N GLU A 298 -6.15 11.86 0.80
CA GLU A 298 -4.87 11.59 0.13
C GLU A 298 -3.69 11.60 1.10
N ARG A 299 -3.69 12.51 2.08
CA ARG A 299 -2.64 12.54 3.12
C ARG A 299 -2.64 11.26 3.98
N ARG A 300 -3.82 10.70 4.26
CA ARG A 300 -3.95 9.42 4.99
C ARG A 300 -3.67 8.20 4.12
N GLN A 301 -4.00 8.26 2.83
CA GLN A 301 -3.60 7.25 1.84
C GLN A 301 -2.07 7.12 1.79
N ARG A 302 -1.33 8.23 1.84
CA ARG A 302 0.14 8.22 1.92
C ARG A 302 0.69 7.58 3.19
N GLN A 303 -0.15 7.40 4.21
CA GLN A 303 0.19 6.79 5.51
C GLN A 303 -0.37 5.36 5.66
N ASP A 304 -0.98 4.80 4.61
CA ASP A 304 -1.68 3.49 4.62
C ASP A 304 -2.79 3.39 5.70
N ASP A 305 -3.35 4.52 6.16
CA ASP A 305 -4.35 4.58 7.24
C ASP A 305 -5.74 5.01 6.72
N VAL A 306 -6.20 4.38 5.64
CA VAL A 306 -7.49 4.70 5.02
C VAL A 306 -8.59 3.77 5.51
N LYS A 307 -9.66 4.36 6.05
CA LYS A 307 -10.87 3.63 6.45
C LYS A 307 -11.90 3.60 5.32
N LEU A 308 -12.53 2.44 5.13
CA LEU A 308 -13.60 2.20 4.17
C LEU A 308 -14.74 3.22 4.27
N ASP A 309 -15.09 3.62 5.50
CA ASP A 309 -16.18 4.57 5.76
C ASP A 309 -15.88 5.99 5.25
N GLU A 310 -14.60 6.38 5.20
CA GLU A 310 -14.17 7.70 4.73
C GLU A 310 -14.26 7.79 3.19
N LEU A 311 -13.86 6.73 2.48
CA LEU A 311 -14.09 6.58 1.04
C LEU A 311 -15.58 6.69 0.68
N MET A 312 -16.43 6.00 1.45
CA MET A 312 -17.87 6.02 1.23
C MET A 312 -18.49 7.41 1.49
N ALA A 313 -17.94 8.17 2.43
CA ALA A 313 -18.36 9.55 2.69
C ALA A 313 -18.04 10.47 1.50
N ILE A 314 -16.83 10.36 0.94
CA ILE A 314 -16.40 11.13 -0.24
C ILE A 314 -17.27 10.78 -1.45
N ARG A 315 -17.50 9.49 -1.71
CA ARG A 315 -18.39 9.04 -2.80
C ARG A 315 -19.81 9.60 -2.67
N ARG A 316 -20.35 9.68 -1.45
CA ARG A 316 -21.68 10.25 -1.21
C ARG A 316 -21.71 11.75 -1.52
N GLN A 317 -20.67 12.50 -1.16
CA GLN A 317 -20.55 13.92 -1.50
C GLN A 317 -20.43 14.11 -3.01
N VAL A 318 -19.55 13.39 -3.70
CA VAL A 318 -19.36 13.45 -5.16
C VAL A 318 -20.68 13.13 -5.90
N ARG A 319 -21.38 12.05 -5.52
CA ARG A 319 -22.66 11.64 -6.14
C ARG A 319 -23.78 12.66 -5.95
N ASN A 320 -23.74 13.46 -4.89
CA ASN A 320 -24.73 14.51 -4.64
C ASN A 320 -24.42 15.80 -5.43
N LEU A 321 -23.14 16.08 -5.69
CA LEU A 321 -22.68 17.31 -6.33
C LEU A 321 -22.72 17.24 -7.86
N LEU A 322 -22.31 16.10 -8.44
CA LEU A 322 -22.27 15.86 -9.89
C LEU A 322 -23.60 16.20 -10.62
N PRO A 323 -24.78 15.75 -10.13
CA PRO A 323 -26.06 16.05 -10.76
C PRO A 323 -26.42 17.54 -10.73
N ARG A 324 -26.06 18.25 -9.65
CA ARG A 324 -26.35 19.68 -9.47
C ARG A 324 -25.52 20.54 -10.41
N LEU A 325 -24.26 20.17 -10.61
CA LEU A 325 -23.35 20.78 -11.59
C LEU A 325 -23.82 20.55 -13.04
N THR A 326 -24.25 19.33 -13.37
CA THR A 326 -24.79 19.03 -14.71
C THR A 326 -26.11 19.74 -15.00
N GLY A 327 -26.95 19.98 -13.98
CA GLY A 327 -28.23 20.66 -14.14
C GLY A 327 -28.12 22.17 -14.39
N GLN A 328 -27.04 22.82 -13.94
CA GLN A 328 -26.79 24.26 -14.19
C GLN A 328 -26.11 24.53 -15.55
N GLY A 329 -25.47 23.53 -16.17
CA GLY A 329 -24.79 23.66 -17.47
C GLY A 329 -25.69 23.64 -18.71
N GLN A 330 -27.00 23.36 -18.56
CA GLN A 330 -27.98 23.41 -19.66
C GLN A 330 -28.82 24.70 -19.59
N SER A 331 -28.24 25.82 -20.02
CA SER A 331 -29.04 26.97 -20.46
C SER A 331 -29.22 26.91 -21.99
N PRO A 332 -30.42 27.14 -22.54
CA PRO A 332 -30.67 27.00 -23.97
C PRO A 332 -30.04 28.18 -24.73
N ASP A 333 -29.09 27.90 -25.62
CA ASP A 333 -28.51 28.89 -26.54
C ASP A 333 -29.60 29.51 -27.43
N PRO A 334 -29.82 30.83 -27.39
CA PRO A 334 -30.60 31.54 -28.39
C PRO A 334 -29.61 32.25 -29.30
N LEU A 335 -29.27 31.67 -30.46
CA LEU A 335 -28.80 32.38 -31.67
C LEU A 335 -28.42 31.36 -32.77
N ALA A 336 -29.42 30.83 -33.46
CA ALA A 336 -29.25 30.22 -34.78
C ALA A 336 -30.22 30.92 -35.74
N ALA A 337 -29.82 32.07 -36.28
CA ALA A 337 -30.48 32.68 -37.43
C ALA A 337 -29.47 33.49 -38.26
N GLY A 338 -29.18 32.98 -39.46
CA GLY A 338 -28.44 33.65 -40.53
C GLY A 338 -26.93 33.45 -40.40
N THR A 339 -26.22 32.83 -41.33
CA THR A 339 -26.28 33.01 -42.78
C THR A 339 -25.31 32.02 -43.45
N GLY A 340 -25.60 31.66 -44.69
CA GLY A 340 -24.58 31.29 -45.68
C GLY A 340 -25.11 31.66 -47.07
N PRO A 341 -24.34 31.51 -48.16
CA PRO A 341 -22.87 31.38 -48.27
C PRO A 341 -22.27 32.22 -49.44
N THR A 342 -20.97 32.52 -49.42
CA THR A 342 -20.11 32.79 -50.61
C THR A 342 -18.65 32.75 -50.15
N ALA A 343 -17.85 31.73 -50.47
CA ALA A 343 -17.12 31.51 -51.73
C ALA A 343 -15.92 32.46 -51.93
N GLY A 344 -14.71 31.87 -52.01
CA GLY A 344 -13.53 32.45 -52.63
C GLY A 344 -12.37 32.76 -51.69
N ASP A 345 -11.43 31.81 -51.62
CA ASP A 345 -9.99 32.00 -51.84
C ASP A 345 -9.10 31.33 -50.78
N THR A 346 -8.47 30.26 -51.24
CA THR A 346 -7.27 29.68 -50.66
C THR A 346 -6.09 30.60 -50.97
N PRO A 347 -5.27 30.95 -49.97
CA PRO A 347 -3.84 30.84 -50.19
C PRO A 347 -3.11 30.12 -49.05
N ALA A 348 -2.24 29.20 -49.49
CA ALA A 348 -0.94 28.85 -48.94
C ALA A 348 -0.81 28.37 -47.48
N ALA A 349 -0.46 27.08 -47.38
CA ALA A 349 -0.06 26.35 -46.19
C ALA A 349 1.35 26.74 -45.67
N ASP A 350 1.56 28.00 -45.29
CA ASP A 350 2.82 28.48 -44.67
C ASP A 350 2.66 28.92 -43.19
N GLY A 351 1.46 28.78 -42.62
CA GLY A 351 1.15 29.18 -41.23
C GLY A 351 1.55 28.19 -40.14
N ASP A 352 1.62 26.90 -40.44
CA ASP A 352 1.87 25.87 -39.41
C ASP A 352 3.36 25.69 -39.08
N ALA A 353 4.25 25.85 -40.06
CA ALA A 353 5.69 25.68 -39.85
C ALA A 353 6.29 26.82 -39.01
N THR A 354 5.81 28.05 -39.18
CA THR A 354 6.26 29.24 -38.43
C THR A 354 5.71 29.26 -36.99
N ALA A 355 4.48 28.79 -36.77
CA ALA A 355 3.92 28.63 -35.43
C ALA A 355 4.59 27.49 -34.64
N ALA A 356 4.91 26.36 -35.30
CA ALA A 356 5.61 25.23 -34.67
C ALA A 356 7.07 25.58 -34.32
N THR A 357 7.79 26.30 -35.20
CA THR A 357 9.17 26.76 -34.92
C THR A 357 9.22 27.84 -33.85
N ALA A 358 8.26 28.76 -33.81
CA ALA A 358 8.12 29.73 -32.71
C ALA A 358 7.78 29.05 -31.37
N SER A 359 6.96 28.00 -31.38
CA SER A 359 6.64 27.20 -30.18
C SER A 359 7.85 26.42 -29.65
N LEU A 360 8.69 25.87 -30.53
CA LEU A 360 9.93 25.19 -30.16
C LEU A 360 10.99 26.16 -29.63
N ALA A 361 11.19 27.32 -30.27
CA ALA A 361 12.13 28.34 -29.80
C ALA A 361 11.73 28.91 -28.42
N ALA A 362 10.43 29.15 -28.19
CA ALA A 362 9.91 29.58 -26.90
C ALA A 362 10.04 28.50 -25.80
N ARG A 363 9.96 27.21 -26.16
CA ARG A 363 10.20 26.08 -25.24
C ARG A 363 11.67 25.97 -24.86
N ASP A 364 12.57 26.11 -25.83
CA ASP A 364 14.02 26.10 -25.60
C ASP A 364 14.47 27.30 -24.74
N GLU A 365 13.88 28.48 -24.91
CA GLU A 365 14.15 29.64 -24.05
C GLU A 365 13.70 29.42 -22.59
N LEU A 366 12.58 28.71 -22.37
CA LEU A 366 12.01 28.46 -21.04
C LEU A 366 12.69 27.31 -20.29
N LEU A 367 13.03 26.22 -20.99
CA LEU A 367 13.54 24.99 -20.39
C LEU A 367 15.06 24.81 -20.58
N GLY A 368 15.67 25.51 -21.53
CA GLY A 368 17.08 25.36 -21.91
C GLY A 368 18.06 25.41 -20.74
N PRO A 369 17.98 26.38 -19.81
CA PRO A 369 18.89 26.45 -18.65
C PRO A 369 18.77 25.23 -17.72
N TYR A 370 17.54 24.74 -17.52
CA TYR A 370 17.26 23.58 -16.67
C TYR A 370 17.68 22.27 -17.34
N PHE A 371 17.45 22.18 -18.65
CA PHE A 371 17.89 21.07 -19.46
C PHE A 371 19.43 20.97 -19.47
N ALA A 372 20.13 22.08 -19.71
CA ALA A 372 21.59 22.13 -19.68
C ALA A 372 22.16 21.68 -18.32
N ARG A 373 21.57 22.13 -17.21
CA ARG A 373 21.96 21.71 -15.85
C ARG A 373 21.80 20.20 -15.63
N ILE A 374 20.74 19.60 -16.17
CA ILE A 374 20.53 18.14 -16.12
C ILE A 374 21.59 17.41 -16.94
N ILE A 375 21.89 17.89 -18.15
CA ILE A 375 22.92 17.30 -19.00
C ILE A 375 24.30 17.37 -18.34
N GLU A 376 24.70 18.54 -17.84
CA GLU A 376 25.99 18.74 -17.16
C GLU A 376 26.15 17.80 -15.95
N ALA A 377 25.11 17.66 -15.13
CA ALA A 377 25.12 16.76 -13.97
C ALA A 377 25.19 15.27 -14.37
N LEU A 378 24.64 14.90 -15.53
CA LEU A 378 24.69 13.52 -16.03
C LEU A 378 25.96 13.20 -16.83
N GLU A 379 26.59 14.20 -17.45
CA GLU A 379 27.92 14.09 -18.06
C GLU A 379 28.99 13.73 -17.02
N GLY A 380 28.94 14.36 -15.83
CA GLY A 380 29.85 14.06 -14.71
C GLY A 380 29.66 12.68 -14.07
N ALA A 381 28.49 12.05 -14.24
CA ALA A 381 28.10 10.83 -13.51
C ALA A 381 28.71 9.51 -14.04
N GLY A 382 29.35 9.53 -15.21
CA GLY A 382 30.02 8.36 -15.83
C GLY A 382 29.06 7.25 -16.33
N GLU A 383 29.40 6.63 -17.47
CA GLU A 383 28.56 5.59 -18.10
C GLU A 383 28.59 4.23 -17.37
N ALA A 384 29.63 3.97 -16.58
CA ALA A 384 29.88 2.67 -15.96
C ALA A 384 28.94 2.33 -14.78
N LEU A 385 28.34 3.33 -14.14
CA LEU A 385 27.45 3.11 -13.00
C LEU A 385 26.05 2.66 -13.47
N PRO A 386 25.32 1.82 -12.72
CA PRO A 386 23.94 1.50 -13.05
C PRO A 386 23.03 2.74 -12.90
N PRO A 387 22.00 2.93 -13.76
CA PRO A 387 21.17 4.15 -13.75
C PRO A 387 20.54 4.50 -12.39
N LYS A 388 20.15 3.50 -11.60
CA LYS A 388 19.61 3.69 -10.23
C LYS A 388 20.64 4.20 -9.22
N SER A 389 21.94 3.98 -9.45
CA SER A 389 23.00 4.48 -8.58
C SER A 389 23.43 5.90 -8.97
N VAL A 390 23.20 6.31 -10.22
CA VAL A 390 23.45 7.68 -10.66
C VAL A 390 22.49 8.67 -9.99
N THR A 391 21.23 8.29 -9.77
CA THR A 391 20.22 9.18 -9.16
C THR A 391 20.50 9.57 -7.70
N VAL A 392 21.42 8.86 -7.02
CA VAL A 392 21.81 9.16 -5.63
C VAL A 392 23.14 9.92 -5.54
N LEU A 393 23.80 10.21 -6.66
CA LEU A 393 25.03 11.00 -6.66
C LEU A 393 24.74 12.43 -6.17
N PRO A 394 25.63 13.06 -5.40
CA PRO A 394 25.39 14.40 -4.84
C PRO A 394 25.04 15.48 -5.88
N GLU A 395 25.56 15.35 -7.09
CA GLU A 395 25.34 16.29 -8.21
C GLU A 395 23.98 16.07 -8.90
N VAL A 396 23.47 14.83 -8.89
CA VAL A 396 22.24 14.41 -9.59
C VAL A 396 21.02 14.36 -8.64
N PHE A 397 21.25 14.02 -7.38
CA PHE A 397 20.21 13.87 -6.36
C PHE A 397 19.33 15.12 -6.19
N PRO A 398 19.86 16.36 -6.20
CA PRO A 398 19.03 17.57 -6.12
C PRO A 398 18.08 17.75 -7.31
N LEU A 399 18.41 17.17 -8.46
CA LEU A 399 17.59 17.23 -9.68
C LEU A 399 16.42 16.22 -9.65
N ARG A 400 16.39 15.33 -8.65
CA ARG A 400 15.32 14.33 -8.42
C ARG A 400 15.02 13.46 -9.64
N LEU A 401 16.05 13.15 -10.42
CA LEU A 401 15.94 12.33 -11.62
C LEU A 401 15.64 10.87 -11.28
N GLU A 402 14.93 10.20 -12.18
CA GLU A 402 14.68 8.77 -12.13
C GLU A 402 15.65 7.98 -13.00
N ALA A 403 15.78 6.69 -12.67
CA ALA A 403 16.63 5.78 -13.44
C ALA A 403 16.25 5.74 -14.93
N ARG A 404 14.96 5.90 -15.27
CA ARG A 404 14.50 5.96 -16.67
C ARG A 404 14.98 7.22 -17.40
N GLU A 405 15.10 8.35 -16.71
CA GLU A 405 15.58 9.62 -17.27
C GLU A 405 17.10 9.58 -17.47
N VAL A 406 17.83 8.92 -16.56
CA VAL A 406 19.27 8.62 -16.76
C VAL A 406 19.49 7.71 -17.96
N VAL A 407 18.61 6.71 -18.15
CA VAL A 407 18.64 5.85 -19.35
C VAL A 407 18.34 6.66 -20.61
N ALA A 408 17.40 7.62 -20.55
CA ALA A 408 17.07 8.50 -21.67
C ALA A 408 18.30 9.31 -22.12
N TYR A 409 18.99 9.93 -21.16
CA TYR A 409 20.24 10.64 -21.42
C TYR A 409 21.31 9.75 -22.06
N ARG A 410 21.56 8.56 -21.51
CA ARG A 410 22.57 7.64 -22.06
C ARG A 410 22.23 7.16 -23.47
N ARG A 411 20.94 6.97 -23.77
CA ARG A 411 20.46 6.61 -25.12
C ARG A 411 20.62 7.74 -26.12
N LEU A 412 20.47 8.99 -25.69
CA LEU A 412 20.73 10.18 -26.52
C LEU A 412 22.22 10.45 -26.72
N ALA A 413 23.05 10.18 -25.71
CA ALA A 413 24.50 10.33 -25.79
C ALA A 413 25.17 9.19 -26.59
N GLY A 414 24.55 8.00 -26.61
CA GLY A 414 25.03 6.84 -27.36
C GLY A 414 24.61 6.85 -28.83
N ASN A 415 25.46 6.32 -29.71
CA ASN A 415 25.22 6.25 -31.16
C ASN A 415 24.27 5.11 -31.60
N GLY A 416 23.30 4.71 -30.77
CA GLY A 416 22.38 3.61 -31.06
C GLY A 416 21.12 4.04 -31.84
N PRO A 417 20.45 3.14 -32.58
CA PRO A 417 19.14 3.43 -33.17
C PRO A 417 18.10 3.50 -32.05
N MET A 418 17.69 4.70 -31.66
CA MET A 418 16.75 4.96 -30.58
C MET A 418 15.70 5.97 -31.03
N ASP A 419 14.52 5.93 -30.42
CA ASP A 419 13.51 6.97 -30.58
C ASP A 419 13.97 8.25 -29.88
N SER A 420 14.68 9.11 -30.62
CA SER A 420 15.23 10.36 -30.12
C SER A 420 14.16 11.32 -29.59
N GLU A 421 12.90 11.14 -29.98
CA GLU A 421 11.81 12.03 -29.58
C GLU A 421 11.35 11.75 -28.14
N VAL A 422 11.09 10.48 -27.81
CA VAL A 422 10.69 10.07 -26.46
C VAL A 422 11.79 10.39 -25.46
N GLU A 423 13.04 10.05 -25.77
CA GLU A 423 14.15 10.24 -24.84
C GLU A 423 14.43 11.72 -24.57
N ARG A 424 14.33 12.57 -25.60
CA ARG A 424 14.45 14.03 -25.44
C ARG A 424 13.29 14.59 -24.62
N PHE A 425 12.07 14.15 -24.90
CA PHE A 425 10.88 14.56 -24.16
C PHE A 425 11.00 14.24 -22.66
N LEU A 426 11.54 13.08 -22.28
CA LEU A 426 11.71 12.72 -20.88
C LEU A 426 12.67 13.65 -20.13
N LEU A 427 13.75 14.07 -20.79
CA LEU A 427 14.69 15.04 -20.22
C LEU A 427 14.09 16.45 -20.14
N GLU A 428 13.32 16.86 -21.15
CA GLU A 428 12.57 18.13 -21.12
C GLU A 428 11.52 18.14 -20.01
N ALA A 429 10.84 17.01 -19.78
CA ALA A 429 9.88 16.86 -18.67
C ALA A 429 10.57 16.95 -17.31
N ALA A 430 11.76 16.36 -17.17
CA ALA A 430 12.57 16.50 -15.96
C ALA A 430 13.02 17.95 -15.72
N ALA A 431 13.46 18.65 -16.78
CA ALA A 431 13.83 20.07 -16.72
C ALA A 431 12.64 20.94 -16.30
N LEU A 432 11.45 20.65 -16.82
CA LEU A 432 10.22 21.32 -16.44
C LEU A 432 9.89 21.12 -14.96
N ARG A 433 10.07 19.91 -14.39
CA ARG A 433 9.90 19.69 -12.95
C ARG A 433 10.89 20.49 -12.11
N SER A 434 12.16 20.60 -12.52
CA SER A 434 13.14 21.43 -11.82
C SER A 434 12.72 22.90 -11.79
N LYS A 435 12.27 23.42 -12.94
CA LYS A 435 11.73 24.78 -13.04
C LYS A 435 10.50 25.00 -12.16
N ILE A 436 9.57 24.05 -12.16
CA ILE A 436 8.35 24.09 -11.34
C ILE A 436 8.70 24.18 -9.85
N ASN A 437 9.65 23.36 -9.39
CA ASN A 437 10.07 23.34 -7.98
C ASN A 437 10.75 24.66 -7.57
N GLU A 438 11.64 25.21 -8.40
CA GLU A 438 12.28 26.50 -8.11
C GLU A 438 11.27 27.66 -8.08
N GLU A 439 10.30 27.68 -8.99
CA GLU A 439 9.24 28.69 -8.99
C GLU A 439 8.30 28.54 -7.79
N ALA A 440 8.02 27.30 -7.36
CA ALA A 440 7.24 27.05 -6.16
C ALA A 440 7.96 27.54 -4.89
N GLU A 441 9.26 27.25 -4.76
CA GLU A 441 10.09 27.73 -3.64
C GLU A 441 10.17 29.27 -3.63
N ALA A 442 10.37 29.89 -4.79
CA ALA A 442 10.39 31.35 -4.90
C ALA A 442 9.04 31.98 -4.50
N ILE A 443 7.90 31.38 -4.88
CA ILE A 443 6.58 31.88 -4.48
C ILE A 443 6.34 31.67 -2.98
N MET A 444 6.72 30.52 -2.42
CA MET A 444 6.59 30.26 -0.98
C MET A 444 7.40 31.26 -0.15
N GLY A 445 8.65 31.53 -0.53
CA GLY A 445 9.48 32.52 0.15
C GLY A 445 8.90 33.95 0.10
N LEU A 446 8.27 34.32 -1.03
CA LEU A 446 7.60 35.61 -1.15
C LEU A 446 6.32 35.71 -0.30
N LEU A 447 5.57 34.62 -0.16
CA LEU A 447 4.35 34.55 0.66
C LEU A 447 4.65 34.60 2.16
N ASP A 448 5.83 34.15 2.59
CA ASP A 448 6.26 34.18 3.99
C ASP A 448 6.77 35.56 4.44
N GLU A 449 7.29 36.39 3.51
CA GLU A 449 7.97 37.65 3.86
C GLU A 449 7.11 38.93 3.74
N SER A 450 5.99 38.95 2.99
CA SER A 450 5.01 40.06 3.03
C SER A 450 3.70 39.74 2.30
N ALA A 451 2.62 40.45 2.65
CA ALA A 451 1.35 40.44 1.92
C ALA A 451 1.50 41.11 0.53
N VAL A 452 2.20 40.44 -0.38
CA VAL A 452 2.47 40.92 -1.75
C VAL A 452 1.29 40.58 -2.66
N THR A 453 0.82 41.58 -3.42
CA THR A 453 -0.15 41.40 -4.50
C THR A 453 0.43 40.53 -5.61
N ARG A 454 -0.40 39.69 -6.23
CA ARG A 454 -0.04 38.65 -7.23
C ARG A 454 0.49 39.16 -8.57
N ASP A 455 0.95 40.41 -8.61
CA ASP A 455 1.50 41.06 -9.79
C ASP A 455 3.03 40.91 -9.87
N ALA A 456 3.65 40.22 -8.90
CA ALA A 456 5.07 39.92 -8.98
C ALA A 456 5.37 39.05 -10.23
N PRO A 457 6.48 39.32 -10.96
CA PRO A 457 6.78 38.64 -12.23
C PRO A 457 6.95 37.12 -12.10
N VAL A 458 7.22 36.64 -10.88
CA VAL A 458 7.28 35.20 -10.56
C VAL A 458 5.94 34.51 -10.80
N PHE A 459 4.80 35.12 -10.44
CA PHE A 459 3.48 34.53 -10.69
C PHE A 459 3.14 34.48 -12.18
N GLY A 460 3.53 35.50 -12.96
CA GLY A 460 3.36 35.51 -14.42
C GLY A 460 4.13 34.39 -15.10
N ARG A 461 5.40 34.18 -14.71
CA ARG A 461 6.23 33.07 -15.19
C ARG A 461 5.66 31.72 -14.78
N ALA A 462 5.24 31.58 -13.52
CA ALA A 462 4.63 30.34 -13.03
C ALA A 462 3.33 29.97 -13.76
N ARG A 463 2.51 30.96 -14.17
CA ARG A 463 1.34 30.71 -15.05
C ARG A 463 1.71 30.21 -16.44
N GLN A 464 2.85 30.63 -16.97
CA GLN A 464 3.34 30.14 -18.25
C GLN A 464 3.88 28.71 -18.10
N THR A 465 4.61 28.44 -17.02
CA THR A 465 5.12 27.11 -16.66
C THR A 465 3.97 26.11 -16.45
N THR A 466 2.88 26.51 -15.79
CA THR A 466 1.71 25.65 -15.58
C THR A 466 1.03 25.26 -16.90
N ARG A 467 0.83 26.22 -17.82
CA ARG A 467 0.28 25.94 -19.16
C ARG A 467 1.19 25.00 -19.97
N LEU A 468 2.50 25.15 -19.83
CA LEU A 468 3.45 24.26 -20.49
C LEU A 468 3.36 22.84 -19.90
N ALA A 469 3.23 22.72 -18.58
CA ALA A 469 3.07 21.43 -17.90
C ALA A 469 1.82 20.67 -18.34
N ASP A 470 0.68 21.34 -18.56
CA ASP A 470 -0.52 20.71 -19.09
C ASP A 470 -0.25 20.02 -20.45
N SER A 471 0.47 20.69 -21.35
CA SER A 471 0.82 20.12 -22.65
C SER A 471 1.75 18.90 -22.54
N PHE A 472 2.64 18.89 -21.56
CA PHE A 472 3.52 17.75 -21.29
C PHE A 472 2.75 16.56 -20.70
N VAL A 473 1.78 16.81 -19.81
CA VAL A 473 0.93 15.75 -19.24
C VAL A 473 0.11 15.05 -20.32
N GLN A 474 -0.42 15.80 -21.29
CA GLN A 474 -1.12 15.23 -22.45
C GLN A 474 -0.17 14.41 -23.34
N ARG A 475 1.05 14.91 -23.57
CA ARG A 475 2.04 14.21 -24.40
C ARG A 475 2.55 12.92 -23.75
N PHE A 476 2.62 12.84 -22.42
CA PHE A 476 2.87 11.58 -21.72
C PHE A 476 1.80 10.52 -22.02
N GLN A 477 0.52 10.91 -22.10
CA GLN A 477 -0.56 9.98 -22.44
C GLN A 477 -0.33 9.36 -23.82
N HIS A 478 0.03 10.19 -24.80
CA HIS A 478 0.33 9.72 -26.16
C HIS A 478 1.46 8.67 -26.18
N PHE A 479 2.58 8.92 -25.49
CA PHE A 479 3.69 7.96 -25.46
C PHE A 479 3.37 6.69 -24.66
N MET A 480 2.52 6.76 -23.65
CA MET A 480 2.03 5.58 -22.95
C MET A 480 1.16 4.71 -23.87
N ASP A 481 0.24 5.32 -24.62
CA ASP A 481 -0.63 4.59 -25.55
C ASP A 481 0.21 3.89 -26.64
N LEU A 482 1.26 4.54 -27.15
CA LEU A 482 2.23 3.93 -28.07
C LEU A 482 2.97 2.76 -27.44
N ALA A 483 3.50 2.92 -26.22
CA ALA A 483 4.21 1.84 -25.52
C ALA A 483 3.31 0.62 -25.23
N ILE A 484 2.01 0.85 -24.97
CA ILE A 484 1.02 -0.23 -24.78
C ILE A 484 0.73 -0.93 -26.11
N GLN A 485 0.58 -0.18 -27.21
CA GLN A 485 0.38 -0.74 -28.55
C GLN A 485 1.58 -1.61 -28.99
N ASP A 486 2.80 -1.20 -28.64
CA ASP A 486 4.02 -1.93 -28.92
C ASP A 486 4.28 -3.10 -27.93
N GLY A 487 3.36 -3.37 -27.01
CA GLY A 487 3.46 -4.45 -26.03
C GLY A 487 4.54 -4.24 -24.95
N SER A 488 5.10 -3.03 -24.87
CA SER A 488 6.17 -2.66 -23.94
C SER A 488 5.58 -2.16 -22.61
N PHE A 489 4.88 -3.02 -21.89
CA PHE A 489 4.20 -2.68 -20.62
C PHE A 489 5.13 -2.11 -19.54
N GLY A 490 6.39 -2.54 -19.50
CA GLY A 490 7.39 -1.98 -18.58
C GLY A 490 7.74 -0.52 -18.89
N GLU A 491 7.73 -0.16 -20.17
CA GLU A 491 7.95 1.22 -20.61
C GLU A 491 6.72 2.09 -20.30
N ALA A 492 5.51 1.59 -20.58
CA ALA A 492 4.27 2.26 -20.22
C ALA A 492 4.17 2.55 -18.71
N GLN A 493 4.59 1.59 -17.87
CA GLN A 493 4.63 1.78 -16.42
C GLN A 493 5.67 2.85 -16.02
N ALA A 494 6.85 2.85 -16.62
CA ALA A 494 7.87 3.85 -16.36
C ALA A 494 7.39 5.26 -16.75
N LEU A 495 6.77 5.40 -17.93
CA LEU A 495 6.17 6.66 -18.39
C LEU A 495 5.04 7.15 -17.48
N GLN A 496 4.18 6.24 -16.99
CA GLN A 496 3.13 6.59 -16.05
C GLN A 496 3.70 7.11 -14.72
N LEU A 497 4.77 6.52 -14.21
CA LEU A 497 5.43 7.01 -12.99
C LEU A 497 6.02 8.42 -13.18
N LEU A 498 6.61 8.70 -14.34
CA LEU A 498 7.16 10.02 -14.67
C LEU A 498 6.06 11.06 -14.86
N ARG A 499 4.95 10.68 -15.51
CA ARG A 499 3.74 11.50 -15.66
C ARG A 499 3.17 11.90 -14.30
N MET A 500 2.98 10.93 -13.40
CA MET A 500 2.44 11.19 -12.05
C MET A 500 3.34 12.12 -11.24
N ARG A 501 4.66 12.05 -11.43
CA ARG A 501 5.60 12.99 -10.78
C ARG A 501 5.48 14.40 -11.31
N LEU A 502 5.40 14.55 -12.63
CA LEU A 502 5.19 15.85 -13.24
C LEU A 502 3.87 16.45 -12.75
N ILE A 503 2.77 15.68 -12.76
CA ILE A 503 1.45 16.11 -12.24
C ILE A 503 1.58 16.57 -10.79
N ARG A 504 2.21 15.78 -9.92
CA ARG A 504 2.38 16.15 -8.51
C ARG A 504 3.09 17.49 -8.31
N ASP A 505 4.22 17.69 -8.97
CA ASP A 505 5.02 18.90 -8.81
C ASP A 505 4.27 20.10 -9.45
N TYR A 506 3.66 19.88 -10.63
CA TYR A 506 2.81 20.82 -11.33
C TYR A 506 1.61 21.30 -10.50
N SER A 507 0.85 20.38 -9.91
CA SER A 507 -0.32 20.70 -9.07
C SER A 507 0.07 21.56 -7.87
N GLY A 508 1.26 21.33 -7.28
CA GLY A 508 1.80 22.16 -6.21
C GLY A 508 1.99 23.61 -6.64
N LEU A 509 2.66 23.84 -7.77
CA LEU A 509 2.85 25.20 -8.32
C LEU A 509 1.52 25.85 -8.72
N TRP A 510 0.62 25.07 -9.33
CA TRP A 510 -0.70 25.57 -9.74
C TRP A 510 -1.51 26.09 -8.55
N LEU A 511 -1.48 25.39 -7.41
CA LEU A 511 -2.13 25.82 -6.17
C LEU A 511 -1.53 27.13 -5.62
N LEU A 512 -0.21 27.28 -5.67
CA LEU A 512 0.48 28.49 -5.22
C LEU A 512 0.12 29.70 -6.09
N VAL A 513 -0.06 29.50 -7.39
CA VAL A 513 -0.38 30.55 -8.35
C VAL A 513 -1.86 30.96 -8.33
N ASN A 514 -2.77 30.02 -8.02
CA ASN A 514 -4.22 30.19 -8.16
C ASN A 514 -5.04 30.13 -6.86
N ARG A 515 -4.40 30.11 -5.67
CA ARG A 515 -5.09 30.20 -4.36
C ARG A 515 -6.11 31.36 -4.36
N PRO A 516 -7.23 31.39 -3.64
CA PRO A 516 -8.03 32.63 -3.47
C PRO A 516 -7.37 33.57 -2.45
N THR A 517 -7.47 34.90 -2.62
CA THR A 517 -7.17 35.85 -1.52
C THR A 517 -8.33 35.83 -0.56
N SER A 518 -8.08 35.52 0.71
CA SER A 518 -9.02 35.72 1.81
C SER A 518 -9.39 37.20 1.96
#